data_AF-A0A5K0Y0S5-F1
#
_entry.id   AF-A0A5K0Y0S5-F1
#
_cell.length_a   1.000
_cell.length_b   1.000
_cell.length_c   1.000
_cell.angle_alpha   90.00
_cell.angle_beta   90.00
_cell.angle_gamma   90.00
#
_symmetry.space_group_name_H-M   'P 1'
#
loop_
_entity.id
_entity.type
_entity.pdbx_description
1 polymer ?
#
loop_
_entity_poly.entity_id
_entity_poly.type
_entity_poly.pdbx_seq_one_letter_code
_entity_poly.pdbx_strand_id
1 'polypeptide(L)' 'GVLDGKYDDLPEQSFYMVGGIDEVIAKAEKIAKEAAA' A
#
# COMPACT_ATOMS: atom_id res chain seq x y z
N GLY A 1 7.48 -10.77 -5.38
CA GLY A 1 6.38 -9.79 -5.33
C GLY A 1 6.83 -8.58 -4.53
N VAL A 2 6.76 -8.67 -3.20
CA VAL A 2 7.32 -7.65 -2.27
C VAL A 2 8.85 -7.69 -2.27
N LEU A 3 9.45 -8.88 -2.13
CA LEU A 3 10.91 -9.05 -2.15
C LEU A 3 11.57 -8.70 -3.51
N ASP A 4 10.77 -8.55 -4.57
CA ASP A 4 11.24 -8.08 -5.88
C ASP A 4 11.19 -6.54 -6.01
N GLY A 5 10.78 -5.84 -4.96
CA GLY A 5 10.66 -4.37 -4.93
C GLY A 5 9.48 -3.79 -5.70
N LYS A 6 8.55 -4.63 -6.21
CA LYS A 6 7.41 -4.15 -7.01
C LYS A 6 6.41 -3.25 -6.27
N TYR A 7 6.51 -3.19 -4.94
CA TYR A 7 5.61 -2.43 -4.07
C TYR A 7 6.36 -1.48 -3.13
N ASP A 8 7.64 -1.21 -3.40
CA ASP A 8 8.44 -0.26 -2.60
C ASP A 8 7.91 1.19 -2.71
N ASP A 9 7.18 1.50 -3.79
CA ASP A 9 6.52 2.80 -3.97
C ASP A 9 5.28 2.98 -3.08
N LEU A 10 4.76 1.91 -2.46
CA LEU A 10 3.57 1.97 -1.63
C LEU A 10 3.93 2.44 -0.20
N PRO A 11 3.10 3.31 0.41
CA PRO A 11 3.34 3.77 1.79
C PRO A 11 3.42 2.60 2.77
N GLU A 12 4.31 2.68 3.77
CA GLU A 12 4.46 1.64 4.80
C GLU A 12 3.15 1.38 5.58
N GLN A 13 2.32 2.42 5.75
CA GLN A 13 1.00 2.34 6.40
C GLN A 13 0.01 1.42 5.64
N SER A 14 0.21 1.24 4.34
CA SER A 14 -0.60 0.35 3.49
C SER A 14 -0.40 -1.12 3.85
N PHE A 15 0.76 -1.48 4.40
CA PHE A 15 1.10 -2.84 4.80
C PHE A 15 0.67 -3.19 6.23
N TYR A 16 0.11 -2.22 6.96
CA TYR A 16 -0.28 -2.44 8.34
C TYR A 16 -1.62 -3.18 8.44
N MET A 17 -1.62 -4.37 9.07
CA MET A 17 -2.80 -5.20 9.34
C MET A 17 -3.65 -5.53 8.09
N VAL A 18 -3.01 -6.04 7.04
CA VAL A 18 -3.66 -6.49 5.81
C VAL A 18 -3.39 -7.97 5.58
N GLY A 19 -4.35 -8.69 5.01
CA GLY A 19 -4.26 -10.12 4.74
C GLY A 19 -3.55 -10.48 3.44
N GLY A 20 -3.50 -9.55 2.47
CA GLY A 20 -2.91 -9.76 1.16
C GLY A 20 -2.54 -8.48 0.41
N ILE A 21 -1.92 -8.64 -0.76
CA ILE A 21 -1.43 -7.51 -1.57
C ILE A 21 -2.54 -6.67 -2.17
N ASP A 22 -3.67 -7.27 -2.55
CA ASP A 22 -4.81 -6.50 -3.05
C ASP A 22 -5.30 -5.48 -2.02
N GLU A 23 -5.28 -5.84 -0.73
CA GLU A 23 -5.60 -4.91 0.37
C GLU A 23 -4.52 -3.84 0.57
N VAL A 24 -3.24 -4.18 0.41
CA VAL A 24 -2.14 -3.20 0.43
C VAL A 24 -2.37 -2.14 -0.64
N ILE A 25 -2.68 -2.55 -1.87
CA ILE A 25 -2.88 -1.63 -3.00
C ILE A 25 -4.09 -0.73 -2.74
N ALA A 26 -5.23 -1.30 -2.33
CA ALA A 26 -6.43 -0.53 -2.03
C ALA A 26 -6.22 0.48 -0.87
N LYS A 27 -5.45 0.09 0.15
CA LYS A 27 -5.13 0.95 1.29
C LYS A 27 -4.12 2.03 0.91
N ALA A 28 -3.14 1.72 0.08
CA ALA A 28 -2.19 2.68 -0.49
C ALA A 28 -2.90 3.74 -1.32
N GLU A 29 -3.83 3.34 -2.20
CA GLU A 29 -4.65 4.28 -2.98
C GLU A 29 -5.48 5.20 -2.07
N LYS A 30 -6.08 4.66 -1.01
CA LYS A 30 -6.84 5.45 -0.05
C LYS A 30 -5.95 6.47 0.67
N ILE A 31 -4.78 6.05 1.15
CA ILE A 31 -3.81 6.93 1.83
C ILE A 31 -3.30 8.00 0.87
N ALA A 32 -2.96 7.65 -0.37
CA ALA A 32 -2.53 8.62 -1.38
C ALA A 32 -3.61 9.67 -1.67
N LYS A 33 -4.88 9.23 -1.71
CA LYS A 33 -6.02 10.12 -1.92
C LYS A 33 -6.30 11.01 -0.70
N GLU A 34 -6.13 10.51 0.52
CA GLU A 34 -6.25 11.29 1.76
C GLU A 34 -5.07 12.26 1.97
N ALA A 35 -3.86 11.90 1.54
CA ALA A 35 -2.67 12.75 1.63
C ALA A 35 -2.63 13.86 0.56
N ALA A 36 -3.35 13.69 -0.55
CA ALA A 36 -3.47 14.66 -1.63
C ALA A 36 -4.66 15.64 -1.46
N ALA A 37 -5.48 15.46 -0.41
CA ALA A 37 -6.60 16.32 -0.05
C ALA A 37 -6.19 17.35 1.02
#